data_AF-A0A6N8NRH1-F1
#
_entry.id   AF-A0A6N8NRH1-F1
#
_cell.length_a   1.000
_cell.length_b   1.000
_cell.length_c   1.000
_cell.angle_alpha   90.00
_cell.angle_beta   90.00
_cell.angle_gamma   90.00
#
_symmetry.space_group_name_H-M   'P 1'
#
loop_
_entity.id
_entity.type
_entity.pdbx_description
1 polymer ?
#
loop_
_entity_poly.entity_id
_entity_poly.type
_entity_poly.pdbx_seq_one_letter_code
_entity_poly.pdbx_strand_id
1 'polypeptide(L)'
;VAQIKEGATVAIPNDPTNLGRALLLLQKEKLITLKEGKGLLPIALDITDNPRHLQIMELEGAQLPRVLDDPKVDVAIISTTYIQQTGLSPVHDSVFIEDKNSPYVNILVAREDNKNAENVKEFLQSYQSSEVAKAAETIFNGGAVPGW
;
A
#
# COMPACT_ATOMS: atom_id res chain seq x y z
N VAL A 1 -14.04 7.96 -2.82
CA VAL A 1 -13.83 7.75 -4.29
C VAL A 1 -14.62 8.68 -5.19
N ALA A 2 -15.96 8.80 -5.07
CA ALA A 2 -16.80 9.53 -6.04
C ALA A 2 -16.45 11.02 -6.26
N GLN A 3 -15.74 11.65 -5.32
CA GLN A 3 -15.32 13.05 -5.38
C GLN A 3 -14.00 13.28 -6.15
N ILE A 4 -13.32 12.22 -6.58
CA ILE A 4 -12.11 12.34 -7.42
C ILE A 4 -12.52 12.94 -8.76
N LYS A 5 -12.03 14.13 -9.05
CA LYS A 5 -12.39 14.91 -10.22
C LYS A 5 -11.75 14.35 -11.49
N GLU A 6 -12.31 14.74 -12.63
CA GLU A 6 -11.65 14.56 -13.91
C GLU A 6 -10.33 15.33 -13.93
N GLY A 7 -9.27 14.72 -14.48
CA GLY A 7 -7.93 15.30 -14.52
C GLY A 7 -7.17 15.27 -13.19
N ALA A 8 -7.74 14.66 -12.14
CA ALA A 8 -7.09 14.61 -10.83
C ALA A 8 -5.73 13.90 -10.89
N THR A 9 -4.76 14.43 -10.14
CA THR A 9 -3.43 13.82 -10.01
C THR A 9 -3.44 12.79 -8.89
N VAL A 10 -3.02 11.57 -9.24
CA VAL A 10 -2.86 10.46 -8.30
C VAL A 10 -1.37 10.13 -8.16
N ALA A 11 -0.81 10.45 -7.00
CA ALA A 11 0.56 10.11 -6.66
C ALA A 11 0.66 8.64 -6.20
N ILE A 12 1.54 7.86 -6.82
CA ILE A 12 1.72 6.43 -6.51
C ILE A 12 3.21 6.08 -6.41
N PRO A 13 3.58 5.00 -5.70
CA PRO A 13 4.97 4.54 -5.63
C PRO A 13 5.49 4.10 -7.00
N ASN A 14 6.79 4.30 -7.22
CA ASN A 14 7.47 3.99 -8.49
C ASN A 14 8.29 2.68 -8.46
N ASP A 15 8.39 2.00 -7.31
CA ASP A 15 9.00 0.67 -7.26
C ASP A 15 8.03 -0.38 -7.84
N PRO A 16 8.50 -1.39 -8.60
CA PRO A 16 7.63 -2.24 -9.42
C PRO A 16 6.49 -2.92 -8.66
N THR A 17 6.76 -3.44 -7.46
CA THR A 17 5.78 -4.18 -6.68
C THR A 17 4.70 -3.26 -6.12
N ASN A 18 5.09 -2.13 -5.52
CA ASN A 18 4.10 -1.20 -4.96
C ASN A 18 3.39 -0.40 -6.06
N LEU A 19 4.05 -0.10 -7.18
CA LEU A 19 3.42 0.46 -8.38
C LEU A 19 2.27 -0.44 -8.85
N GLY A 20 2.57 -1.73 -9.05
CA GLY A 20 1.58 -2.72 -9.46
C GLY A 20 0.41 -2.82 -8.48
N ARG A 21 0.70 -2.88 -7.19
CA ARG A 21 -0.31 -2.86 -6.11
C ARG A 21 -1.19 -1.62 -6.14
N ALA A 22 -0.59 -0.44 -6.30
CA ALA A 22 -1.32 0.83 -6.36
C ALA A 22 -2.26 0.88 -7.58
N LEU A 23 -1.80 0.44 -8.75
CA LEU A 23 -2.62 0.37 -9.96
C LEU A 23 -3.76 -0.64 -9.81
N LEU A 24 -3.51 -1.81 -9.23
CA LEU A 24 -4.55 -2.81 -8.95
C LEU A 24 -5.60 -2.28 -7.97
N LEU A 25 -5.19 -1.49 -6.97
CA LEU A 25 -6.11 -0.81 -6.06
C LEU A 25 -6.97 0.21 -6.80
N LEU A 26 -6.39 1.03 -7.68
CA LEU A 26 -7.16 1.97 -8.51
C LEU A 26 -8.17 1.25 -9.42
N GLN A 27 -7.78 0.10 -10.00
CA GLN A 27 -8.70 -0.72 -10.79
C GLN A 27 -9.85 -1.27 -9.94
N LYS A 28 -9.55 -1.75 -8.73
CA LYS A 28 -10.56 -2.26 -7.81
C LYS A 28 -11.58 -1.19 -7.41
N GLU A 29 -11.12 0.05 -7.24
CA GLU A 29 -11.98 1.22 -7.02
C GLU A 29 -12.67 1.74 -8.30
N LYS A 30 -12.50 1.04 -9.43
CA LYS A 30 -13.11 1.34 -10.74
C LYS A 30 -12.71 2.71 -11.28
N LEU A 31 -11.51 3.18 -10.94
CA LEU A 31 -10.96 4.45 -11.40
C LEU A 31 -10.23 4.32 -12.74
N ILE A 32 -9.66 3.14 -12.99
CA ILE A 32 -8.98 2.77 -14.22
C ILE A 32 -9.31 1.31 -14.57
N THR A 33 -9.03 0.91 -15.80
CA THR A 33 -8.97 -0.52 -16.20
C THR A 33 -7.54 -0.83 -16.63
N LEU A 34 -7.02 -1.97 -16.19
CA LEU A 34 -5.71 -2.48 -16.58
C LEU A 34 -5.85 -3.61 -17.59
N LYS A 35 -4.82 -3.77 -18.42
CA LYS A 35 -4.67 -4.89 -19.33
C LYS A 35 -4.66 -6.21 -18.55
N GLU A 36 -5.40 -7.19 -19.06
CA GLU A 36 -5.42 -8.53 -18.49
C GLU A 36 -4.06 -9.25 -18.59
N GLY A 37 -3.85 -10.24 -17.72
CA GLY A 37 -2.66 -11.10 -17.75
C GLY A 37 -1.38 -10.49 -17.16
N LYS A 38 -1.47 -9.35 -16.46
CA LYS A 38 -0.32 -8.66 -15.83
C LYS A 38 0.02 -9.15 -14.42
N GLY A 39 -0.84 -9.99 -13.84
CA GLY A 39 -0.63 -10.49 -12.47
C GLY A 39 -0.51 -9.33 -11.48
N LEU A 40 0.53 -9.37 -10.64
CA LEU A 40 0.78 -8.39 -9.57
C LEU A 40 1.67 -7.22 -9.98
N LEU A 41 2.18 -7.20 -11.21
CA LEU A 41 3.17 -6.22 -11.68
C LEU A 41 2.71 -5.42 -12.92
N PRO A 42 1.46 -4.91 -12.98
CA PRO A 42 1.11 -3.95 -14.01
C PRO A 42 1.90 -2.64 -13.85
N ILE A 43 2.10 -1.93 -14.95
CA ILE A 43 2.70 -0.59 -14.98
C ILE A 43 1.70 0.44 -15.55
N ALA A 44 1.99 1.73 -15.48
CA ALA A 44 1.08 2.77 -15.99
C ALA A 44 0.75 2.61 -17.49
N LEU A 45 1.67 2.06 -18.30
CA LEU A 45 1.43 1.74 -19.72
C LEU A 45 0.40 0.62 -19.93
N ASP A 46 0.06 -0.13 -18.89
CA ASP A 46 -0.94 -1.19 -18.95
C ASP A 46 -2.36 -0.68 -18.67
N ILE A 47 -2.56 0.61 -18.45
CA ILE A 47 -3.88 1.22 -18.31
C ILE A 47 -4.58 1.24 -19.67
N THR A 48 -5.69 0.50 -19.80
CA THR A 48 -6.49 0.39 -21.03
C THR A 48 -7.70 1.31 -21.03
N ASP A 49 -8.18 1.73 -19.86
CA ASP A 49 -9.27 2.70 -19.72
C ASP A 49 -9.01 3.63 -18.53
N ASN A 50 -9.24 4.92 -18.73
CA ASN A 50 -9.05 5.97 -17.73
C ASN A 50 -10.12 7.05 -17.94
N PRO A 51 -11.39 6.77 -17.58
CA PRO A 51 -12.54 7.59 -17.94
C PRO A 51 -12.55 8.96 -17.26
N ARG A 52 -11.75 9.13 -16.19
CA ARG A 52 -11.57 10.40 -15.47
C ARG A 52 -10.29 11.13 -15.88
N HIS A 53 -9.56 10.64 -16.89
CA HIS A 53 -8.30 11.25 -17.34
C HIS A 53 -7.31 11.53 -16.20
N LEU A 54 -7.24 10.61 -15.22
CA LEU A 54 -6.36 10.74 -14.06
C LEU A 54 -4.91 10.88 -14.50
N GLN A 55 -4.18 11.80 -13.86
CA GLN A 55 -2.75 11.99 -14.08
C GLN A 55 -1.99 11.13 -13.07
N ILE A 56 -1.31 10.09 -13.56
CA ILE A 56 -0.53 9.20 -12.70
C ILE A 56 0.85 9.79 -12.48
N MET A 57 1.16 10.13 -11.24
CA MET A 57 2.46 10.67 -10.84
C MET A 57 3.23 9.63 -10.01
N GLU A 58 4.25 9.04 -10.60
CA GLU A 58 5.07 8.02 -9.94
C GLU A 58 6.21 8.68 -9.14
N LEU A 59 6.32 8.34 -7.85
CA LEU A 59 7.30 8.89 -6.92
C LEU A 59 7.95 7.79 -6.07
N GLU A 60 9.11 8.09 -5.48
CA GLU A 60 9.67 7.20 -4.46
C GLU A 60 8.71 7.13 -3.26
N GLY A 61 8.45 5.91 -2.75
CA GLY A 61 7.44 5.69 -1.71
C GLY A 61 7.62 6.58 -0.46
N ALA A 62 8.86 6.85 -0.06
CA ALA A 62 9.19 7.70 1.08
C ALA A 62 8.82 9.19 0.89
N GLN A 63 8.59 9.64 -0.35
CA GLN A 63 8.20 11.01 -0.66
C GLN A 63 6.68 11.22 -0.61
N LEU A 64 5.90 10.16 -0.77
CA LEU A 64 4.44 10.23 -0.89
C LEU A 64 3.73 10.90 0.31
N PRO A 65 4.18 10.75 1.57
CA PRO A 65 3.61 11.51 2.68
C PRO A 65 3.66 13.03 2.49
N ARG A 66 4.75 13.54 1.90
CA ARG A 66 5.00 14.98 1.78
C ARG A 66 4.21 15.62 0.66
N VAL A 67 3.79 14.83 -0.33
CA VAL A 67 3.03 15.36 -1.47
C VAL A 67 1.55 15.54 -1.17
N LEU A 68 1.07 15.12 0.01
CA LEU A 68 -0.29 15.43 0.46
C LEU A 68 -0.53 16.94 0.61
N ASP A 69 0.52 17.72 0.89
CA ASP A 69 0.46 19.18 0.97
C ASP A 69 0.68 19.87 -0.40
N ASP A 70 1.01 19.11 -1.46
CA ASP A 70 1.19 19.68 -2.79
C ASP A 70 -0.18 19.99 -3.40
N PRO A 71 -0.47 21.26 -3.74
CA PRO A 71 -1.77 21.64 -4.32
C PRO A 71 -2.05 21.00 -5.69
N LYS A 72 -1.05 20.36 -6.31
CA LYS A 72 -1.21 19.61 -7.56
C LYS A 72 -1.61 18.15 -7.35
N VAL A 73 -1.57 17.64 -6.12
CA VAL A 73 -1.90 16.25 -5.80
C VAL A 73 -3.28 16.18 -5.18
N ASP A 74 -4.18 15.46 -5.82
CA ASP A 74 -5.54 15.26 -5.32
C ASP A 74 -5.64 14.01 -4.44
N VAL A 75 -4.87 12.97 -4.75
CA VAL A 75 -4.84 11.69 -4.04
C VAL A 75 -3.42 11.13 -4.04
N ALA A 76 -2.99 10.52 -2.93
CA ALA A 76 -1.76 9.73 -2.87
C ALA A 76 -2.04 8.32 -2.34
N ILE A 77 -1.46 7.29 -2.97
CA ILE A 77 -1.51 5.91 -2.48
C ILE A 77 -0.24 5.65 -1.66
N ILE A 78 -0.38 5.66 -0.33
CA ILE A 78 0.75 5.65 0.60
C ILE A 78 0.77 4.33 1.39
N SER A 79 1.93 3.67 1.45
CA SER A 79 2.12 2.49 2.32
C SER A 79 1.99 2.86 3.80
N THR A 80 1.45 1.95 4.61
CA THR A 80 1.36 2.09 6.07
C THR A 80 2.70 2.46 6.71
N THR A 81 3.83 1.97 6.18
CA THR A 81 5.17 2.31 6.67
C THR A 81 5.45 3.82 6.65
N TYR A 82 4.93 4.54 5.66
CA TYR A 82 5.24 5.95 5.45
C TYR A 82 4.16 6.88 6.02
N ILE A 83 2.89 6.46 6.01
CA ILE A 83 1.78 7.29 6.50
C ILE A 83 1.89 7.59 8.00
N GLN A 84 2.50 6.70 8.79
CA GLN A 84 2.71 6.89 10.23
C GLN A 84 3.46 8.19 10.57
N GLN A 85 4.28 8.70 9.66
CA GLN A 85 5.06 9.93 9.86
C GLN A 85 4.19 11.20 9.80
N THR A 86 2.96 11.09 9.28
CA THR A 86 2.05 12.24 9.03
C THR A 86 1.07 12.48 10.18
N GLY A 87 0.96 11.55 11.13
CA GLY A 87 -0.09 11.57 12.16
C GLY A 87 -1.48 11.17 11.66
N LEU A 88 -1.64 10.91 10.35
CA LEU A 88 -2.90 10.43 9.77
C LEU A 88 -3.15 8.95 10.12
N SER A 89 -4.42 8.60 10.29
CA SER A 89 -4.90 7.23 10.44
C SER A 89 -5.39 6.70 9.09
N PRO A 90 -4.84 5.58 8.59
CA PRO A 90 -5.35 4.94 7.38
C PRO A 90 -6.85 4.60 7.46
N VAL A 91 -7.36 4.29 8.65
CA VAL A 91 -8.75 3.88 8.84
C VAL A 91 -9.71 5.07 8.81
N HIS A 92 -9.26 6.25 9.24
CA HIS A 92 -10.11 7.44 9.35
C HIS A 92 -9.92 8.43 8.21
N ASP A 93 -8.69 8.60 7.71
CA ASP A 93 -8.33 9.69 6.80
C ASP A 93 -8.22 9.24 5.33
N SER A 94 -8.27 7.94 5.05
CA SER A 94 -8.16 7.43 3.68
C SER A 94 -9.41 7.68 2.85
N VAL A 95 -9.22 8.10 1.59
CA VAL A 95 -10.30 8.22 0.59
C VAL A 95 -10.83 6.84 0.16
N PHE A 96 -9.95 5.85 0.16
CA PHE A 96 -10.19 4.42 -0.01
C PHE A 96 -8.99 3.66 0.58
N ILE A 97 -9.22 2.44 1.04
CA ILE A 97 -8.19 1.60 1.67
C ILE A 97 -8.26 0.19 1.08
N GLU A 98 -7.11 -0.45 0.95
CA GLU A 98 -7.05 -1.85 0.55
C GLU A 98 -7.79 -2.73 1.58
N ASP A 99 -8.46 -3.78 1.11
CA ASP A 99 -9.20 -4.65 2.02
C ASP A 99 -8.27 -5.59 2.79
N LYS A 100 -8.79 -6.15 3.89
CA LYS A 100 -8.07 -7.10 4.74
C LYS A 100 -7.75 -8.45 4.09
N ASN A 101 -8.39 -8.78 2.97
CA ASN A 101 -8.15 -10.01 2.20
C ASN A 101 -7.07 -9.81 1.12
N SER A 102 -6.26 -8.77 1.28
CA SER A 102 -5.13 -8.42 0.44
C SER A 102 -4.09 -9.54 0.36
N PRO A 103 -3.51 -9.83 -0.82
CA PRO A 103 -2.41 -10.79 -0.95
C PRO A 103 -1.06 -10.24 -0.44
N TYR A 104 -1.00 -8.99 0.02
CA TYR A 104 0.25 -8.28 0.34
C TYR A 104 0.60 -8.31 1.83
N VAL A 105 0.46 -9.47 2.47
CA VAL A 105 0.93 -9.70 3.85
C VAL A 105 2.45 -9.54 3.91
N ASN A 106 2.92 -8.74 4.88
CA ASN A 106 4.36 -8.65 5.17
C ASN A 106 4.84 -9.99 5.75
N ILE A 107 5.98 -10.48 5.27
CA ILE A 107 6.55 -11.77 5.65
C ILE A 107 7.88 -11.63 6.36
N LEU A 108 8.16 -12.56 7.28
CA LEU A 108 9.50 -12.75 7.83
C LEU A 108 10.30 -13.62 6.87
N VAL A 109 11.51 -13.16 6.53
CA VAL A 109 12.38 -13.84 5.56
C VAL A 109 13.68 -14.23 6.22
N ALA A 110 14.10 -15.47 6.01
CA ALA A 110 15.39 -16.01 6.42
C ALA A 110 16.12 -16.59 5.20
N ARG A 111 17.44 -16.85 5.32
CA ARG A 111 18.17 -17.56 4.28
C ARG A 111 17.77 -19.04 4.29
N GLU A 112 17.87 -19.69 3.14
CA GLU A 112 17.46 -21.09 3.00
C GLU A 112 18.24 -22.02 3.94
N ASP A 113 19.52 -21.73 4.18
CA ASP A 113 20.42 -22.50 5.04
C ASP A 113 20.18 -22.28 6.54
N ASN A 114 19.43 -21.26 6.94
CA ASN A 114 19.21 -20.92 8.35
C ASN A 114 17.74 -20.74 8.75
N LYS A 115 16.78 -20.92 7.84
CA LYS A 115 15.35 -20.74 8.13
C LYS A 115 14.81 -21.62 9.27
N ASN A 116 15.50 -22.71 9.60
CA ASN A 116 15.14 -23.64 10.67
C ASN A 116 16.00 -23.49 11.93
N ALA A 117 16.91 -22.51 11.99
CA ALA A 117 17.74 -22.27 13.16
C ALA A 117 16.88 -21.88 14.38
N GLU A 118 17.33 -22.26 15.57
CA GLU A 118 16.51 -22.11 16.79
C GLU A 118 16.15 -20.64 17.06
N ASN A 119 17.12 -19.73 16.87
CA ASN A 119 16.90 -18.29 17.01
C ASN A 119 15.84 -17.74 16.02
N VAL A 120 15.70 -18.32 14.83
CA VAL A 120 14.66 -17.93 13.86
C VAL A 120 13.28 -18.37 14.34
N LYS A 121 13.16 -19.58 14.90
CA LYS A 121 11.90 -20.09 15.47
C LYS A 121 11.48 -19.32 16.71
N GLU A 122 12.41 -19.04 17.61
CA GLU A 122 12.18 -18.24 18.82
C GLU A 122 11.74 -16.82 18.46
N PHE A 123 12.37 -16.21 17.46
CA PHE A 123 11.94 -14.90 16.95
C PHE A 123 10.52 -14.95 16.37
N LEU A 124 10.20 -15.95 15.54
CA LEU A 124 8.86 -16.09 14.95
C LEU A 124 7.78 -16.23 16.04
N GLN A 125 8.00 -17.07 17.05
CA GLN A 125 7.08 -17.25 18.17
C GLN A 125 6.91 -15.97 18.99
N SER A 126 8.01 -15.25 19.24
CA SER A 126 7.97 -13.99 19.99
C SER A 126 7.26 -12.87 19.22
N TYR A 127 7.47 -12.82 17.91
CA TYR A 127 6.85 -11.83 17.01
C TYR A 127 5.34 -12.08 16.88
N GLN A 128 4.90 -13.34 16.78
CA GLN A 128 3.50 -13.72 16.65
C GLN A 128 2.77 -13.79 18.01
N SER A 129 3.06 -12.84 18.90
CA SER A 129 2.47 -12.76 20.24
C SER A 129 1.33 -11.73 20.29
N SER A 130 0.45 -11.87 21.29
CA SER A 130 -0.65 -10.93 21.51
C SER A 130 -0.16 -9.53 21.90
N GLU A 131 1.00 -9.46 22.55
CA GLU A 131 1.68 -8.26 22.97
C GLU A 131 2.18 -7.48 21.76
N VAL A 132 2.77 -8.17 20.77
CA VAL A 132 3.21 -7.54 19.52
C VAL A 132 2.00 -7.08 18.69
N ALA A 133 0.94 -7.89 18.61
CA ALA A 133 -0.30 -7.48 17.93
C ALA A 133 -0.90 -6.21 18.55
N LYS A 134 -0.99 -6.15 19.88
CA LYS A 134 -1.49 -4.97 20.61
C LYS A 134 -0.59 -3.74 20.47
N ALA A 135 0.73 -3.95 20.47
CA ALA A 135 1.69 -2.88 20.21
C ALA A 135 1.51 -2.33 18.79
N ALA A 136 1.30 -3.20 17.80
CA ALA A 136 1.04 -2.80 16.42
C ALA A 136 -0.26 -1.99 16.28
N GLU A 137 -1.35 -2.38 16.93
CA GLU A 137 -2.59 -1.60 16.93
C GLU A 137 -2.37 -0.15 17.39
N THR A 138 -1.55 0.02 18.44
CA THR A 138 -1.21 1.34 19.01
C THR A 138 -0.27 2.13 18.10
N ILE A 139 0.80 1.50 17.60
CA ILE A 139 1.84 2.16 16.80
C ILE A 139 1.28 2.55 15.41
N PHE A 140 0.43 1.72 14.82
CA PHE A 140 -0.10 1.90 13.47
C PHE A 140 -1.51 2.50 13.44
N ASN A 141 -2.09 2.89 14.59
CA ASN A 141 -3.44 3.46 14.70
C ASN A 141 -4.49 2.62 13.95
N GLY A 142 -4.46 1.30 14.17
CA GLY A 142 -5.33 0.34 13.48
C GLY A 142 -4.98 0.05 12.01
N GLY A 143 -3.92 0.67 11.47
CA GLY A 143 -3.45 0.48 10.09
C GLY A 143 -2.60 -0.79 9.86
N ALA A 144 -2.33 -1.57 10.91
CA ALA A 144 -1.66 -2.86 10.82
C ALA A 144 -2.56 -3.96 11.37
N VAL A 145 -2.67 -5.06 10.62
CA VAL A 145 -3.44 -6.24 10.97
C VAL A 145 -2.48 -7.44 11.03
N PRO A 146 -2.56 -8.32 12.04
CA PRO A 146 -1.77 -9.55 12.08
C PRO A 146 -1.96 -10.41 10.83
N GLY A 147 -0.85 -10.90 10.27
CA GLY A 147 -0.83 -11.71 9.06
C GLY A 147 -0.67 -13.23 9.30
N TRP A 148 -0.86 -13.67 10.54
CA TRP A 148 -0.75 -15.06 10.99
C TRP A 148 -2.05 -15.59 11.57
#